data_AF-A0A3R6UR12-F1
#
_entry.id   AF-A0A3R6UR12-F1
#
_cell.length_a   1.000
_cell.length_b   1.000
_cell.length_c   1.000
_cell.angle_alpha   90.00
_cell.angle_beta   90.00
_cell.angle_gamma   90.00
#
_symmetry.space_group_name_H-M   'P 1'
#
loop_
_entity.id
_entity.type
_entity.pdbx_description
1 polymer ?
#
loop_
_entity_poly.entity_id
_entity_poly.type
_entity_poly.pdbx_seq_one_letter_code
_entity_poly.pdbx_strand_id
1 'polypeptide(L)'
;MTKLQILALLLASIALLFFTSCDNDSFQEPDVYKVTPDLRARINQGMKLTSKSDRKIFNAKYDRFVEKCDELSYISNPHTYMETEEYQDFKEFVLSSSPNLSYLVMDKFLKGGIGFFSYIINDILMASKPAIADQISEQIKAAGTLEESFFVYPQLCLDIWVDALENQ
;
A
#
# COMPACT_ATOMS: atom_id res chain seq x y z
N MET A 1 -33.64 45.82 17.05
CA MET A 1 -33.29 44.40 16.80
C MET A 1 -33.67 43.60 18.03
N THR A 2 -34.56 42.63 17.89
CA THR A 2 -35.02 41.81 19.03
C THR A 2 -33.98 40.74 19.36
N LYS A 3 -33.88 40.34 20.65
CA LYS A 3 -32.90 39.32 21.12
C LYS A 3 -32.94 38.02 20.30
N LEU A 4 -34.10 37.67 19.74
CA LEU A 4 -34.30 36.55 18.83
C LEU A 4 -33.60 36.71 17.47
N GLN A 5 -33.55 37.92 16.91
CA GLN A 5 -32.86 38.19 15.64
C GLN A 5 -31.34 38.07 15.79
N ILE A 6 -30.81 38.51 16.94
CA ILE A 6 -29.38 38.39 17.25
C ILE A 6 -29.00 36.92 17.45
N LEU A 7 -29.85 36.16 18.14
CA LEU A 7 -29.64 34.71 18.34
C LEU A 7 -29.68 33.93 17.03
N ALA A 8 -30.63 34.25 16.14
CA ALA A 8 -30.73 33.64 14.82
C ALA A 8 -29.52 33.97 13.92
N LEU A 9 -29.02 35.22 13.98
CA LEU A 9 -27.83 35.62 13.25
C LEU A 9 -26.58 34.88 13.76
N LEU A 10 -26.47 34.73 15.09
CA LEU A 10 -25.37 34.00 15.74
C LEU A 10 -25.37 32.51 15.36
N LEU A 11 -26.54 31.87 15.39
CA LEU A 11 -26.71 30.47 14.96
C LEU A 11 -26.37 30.28 13.48
N ALA A 12 -26.78 31.20 12.61
CA ALA A 12 -26.45 31.15 11.18
C ALA A 12 -24.95 31.34 10.92
N SER A 13 -24.27 32.21 11.67
CA SER A 13 -22.81 32.38 11.57
C SER A 13 -22.02 31.19 12.11
N ILE A 14 -22.52 30.51 13.16
CA ILE A 14 -21.92 29.27 13.66
C ILE A 14 -22.12 28.13 12.65
N ALA A 15 -23.30 28.01 12.04
CA ALA A 15 -23.55 27.02 10.99
C ALA A 15 -22.65 27.25 9.76
N LEU A 16 -22.44 28.50 9.34
CA LEU A 16 -21.51 28.84 8.26
C LEU A 16 -20.06 28.43 8.57
N LEU A 17 -19.60 28.56 9.83
CA LEU A 17 -18.27 28.08 10.24
C LEU A 17 -18.13 26.55 10.13
N PHE A 18 -19.19 25.79 10.38
CA PHE A 18 -19.19 24.33 10.21
C PHE A 18 -19.33 23.88 8.74
N PHE A 19 -19.96 24.67 7.88
CA PHE A 19 -20.05 24.36 6.44
C PHE A 19 -18.80 24.82 5.65
N THR A 20 -18.04 25.80 6.15
CA THR A 20 -16.74 26.18 5.58
C THR A 20 -15.56 25.40 6.16
N SER A 21 -15.76 24.58 7.20
CA SER A 21 -14.75 23.62 7.66
C SER A 21 -14.85 22.26 6.95
N CYS A 22 -15.74 22.13 5.96
CA CYS A 22 -15.62 21.11 4.92
C CYS A 22 -14.66 21.60 3.82
N ASP A 23 -13.50 22.15 4.22
CA ASP A 23 -12.33 21.98 3.39
C ASP A 23 -12.06 20.48 3.41
N ASN A 24 -12.04 19.89 2.21
CA ASN A 24 -11.65 18.51 1.93
C ASN A 24 -10.83 17.95 3.09
N ASP A 25 -11.26 16.83 3.66
CA ASP A 25 -10.34 15.92 4.34
C ASP A 25 -9.30 15.54 3.27
N SER A 26 -8.31 16.40 3.07
CA SER A 26 -7.04 16.06 2.48
C SER A 26 -6.50 15.04 3.45
N PHE A 27 -6.82 13.78 3.15
CA PHE A 27 -6.32 12.59 3.80
C PHE A 27 -4.91 12.90 4.30
N GLN A 28 -4.78 13.13 5.60
CA GLN A 28 -3.48 13.43 6.17
C GLN A 28 -2.66 12.15 5.97
N GLU A 29 -1.65 12.28 5.12
CA GLU A 29 -0.72 11.24 4.71
C GLU A 29 -0.27 10.45 5.96
N PRO A 30 -0.55 9.13 6.05
CA PRO A 30 -0.26 8.38 7.25
C PRO A 30 1.24 8.39 7.51
N ASP A 31 1.53 8.66 8.78
CA ASP A 31 2.76 9.07 9.44
C ASP A 31 4.06 8.37 9.00
N VAL A 32 5.17 9.07 9.22
CA VAL A 32 6.56 8.95 8.72
C VAL A 32 7.23 7.58 8.96
N TYR A 33 6.57 6.65 9.66
CA TYR A 33 6.89 5.23 9.67
C TYR A 33 5.62 4.42 9.47
N LYS A 34 5.36 3.99 8.22
CA LYS A 34 4.26 3.06 7.89
C LYS A 34 4.28 1.78 8.73
N VAL A 35 5.43 1.44 9.32
CA VAL A 35 5.62 0.24 10.13
C VAL A 35 6.60 0.46 11.27
N THR A 36 6.50 -0.38 12.30
CA THR A 36 7.41 -0.40 13.45
C THR A 36 8.84 -0.77 13.05
N PRO A 37 9.86 -0.32 13.81
CA PRO A 37 11.25 -0.71 13.58
C PRO A 37 11.49 -2.23 13.65
N ASP A 38 10.71 -2.93 14.48
CA ASP A 38 10.79 -4.39 14.63
C ASP A 38 10.37 -5.10 13.35
N LEU A 39 9.18 -4.81 12.82
CA LEU A 39 8.73 -5.35 11.54
C LEU A 39 9.71 -4.98 10.42
N ARG A 40 10.24 -3.75 10.42
CA ARG A 40 11.25 -3.34 9.45
C ARG A 40 12.52 -4.18 9.55
N ALA A 41 12.97 -4.51 10.77
CA ALA A 41 14.13 -5.37 11.00
C ALA A 41 13.89 -6.80 10.53
N ARG A 42 12.71 -7.37 10.79
CA ARG A 42 12.30 -8.70 10.30
C ARG A 42 12.31 -8.78 8.78
N ILE A 43 11.72 -7.80 8.10
CA ILE A 43 11.77 -7.69 6.64
C ILE A 43 13.22 -7.62 6.14
N ASN A 44 14.05 -6.77 6.75
CA ASN A 44 15.47 -6.64 6.38
C ASN A 44 16.25 -7.95 6.59
N GLN A 45 15.90 -8.74 7.61
CA GLN A 45 16.49 -10.06 7.84
C GLN A 45 16.03 -11.07 6.78
N GLY A 46 14.74 -11.11 6.47
CA GLY A 46 14.19 -11.93 5.40
C GLY A 46 14.81 -11.63 4.03
N MET A 47 15.06 -10.36 3.73
CA MET A 47 15.77 -9.94 2.51
C MET A 47 17.17 -10.58 2.40
N LYS A 48 17.86 -10.88 3.50
CA LYS A 48 19.18 -11.53 3.47
C LYS A 48 19.10 -13.00 3.04
N LEU A 49 17.92 -13.61 3.14
CA LEU A 49 17.65 -15.00 2.70
C LEU A 49 17.50 -15.12 1.17
N THR A 50 17.40 -14.00 0.45
CA THR A 50 17.40 -13.99 -1.02
C THR A 50 18.83 -14.14 -1.57
N SER A 51 19.00 -14.79 -2.71
CA SER A 51 20.31 -14.89 -3.34
C SER A 51 20.74 -13.54 -3.93
N LYS A 52 22.06 -13.33 -4.11
CA LYS A 52 22.56 -12.12 -4.79
C LYS A 52 22.06 -12.04 -6.24
N SER A 53 21.91 -13.18 -6.91
CA SER A 53 21.40 -13.26 -8.28
C SER A 53 19.94 -12.83 -8.33
N ASP A 54 19.10 -13.37 -7.45
CA ASP A 54 17.67 -13.07 -7.44
C ASP A 54 17.42 -11.60 -7.12
N ARG A 55 18.17 -11.02 -6.16
CA ARG A 55 18.09 -9.57 -5.89
C ARG A 55 18.44 -8.72 -7.11
N LYS A 56 19.44 -9.14 -7.89
CA LYS A 56 19.84 -8.41 -9.10
C LYS A 56 18.74 -8.48 -10.17
N ILE A 57 18.17 -9.67 -10.40
CA ILE A 57 17.10 -9.85 -11.38
C ILE A 57 15.83 -9.14 -10.92
N PHE A 58 15.46 -9.25 -9.65
CA PHE A 58 14.34 -8.55 -9.04
C PHE A 58 14.45 -7.05 -9.27
N ASN A 59 15.58 -6.44 -8.91
CA ASN A 59 15.76 -5.00 -9.08
C ASN A 59 15.71 -4.61 -10.56
N ALA A 60 16.37 -5.36 -11.45
CA ALA A 60 16.35 -5.04 -12.88
C ALA A 60 14.93 -5.08 -13.49
N LYS A 61 14.09 -6.06 -13.09
CA LYS A 61 12.70 -6.14 -13.54
C LYS A 61 11.82 -5.07 -12.91
N TYR A 62 12.00 -4.82 -11.62
CA TYR A 62 11.30 -3.75 -10.89
C TYR A 62 11.61 -2.38 -11.49
N ASP A 63 12.89 -2.09 -11.77
CA ASP A 63 13.32 -0.80 -12.30
C ASP A 63 12.73 -0.59 -13.71
N ARG A 64 12.70 -1.62 -14.57
CA ARG A 64 12.01 -1.56 -15.88
C ARG A 64 10.51 -1.29 -15.74
N PHE A 65 9.85 -1.94 -14.77
CA PHE A 65 8.45 -1.68 -14.50
C PHE A 65 8.23 -0.22 -14.07
N VAL A 66 9.09 0.32 -13.20
CA VAL A 66 9.03 1.73 -12.77
C VAL A 66 9.25 2.68 -13.94
N GLU A 67 10.26 2.44 -14.78
CA GLU A 67 10.50 3.20 -16.01
C GLU A 67 9.25 3.21 -16.90
N LYS A 68 8.57 2.06 -17.02
CA LYS A 68 7.31 1.97 -17.76
C LYS A 68 6.18 2.80 -17.13
N CYS A 69 6.13 2.84 -15.81
CA CYS A 69 5.16 3.67 -15.09
C CYS A 69 5.41 5.16 -15.36
N ASP A 70 6.66 5.58 -15.38
CA ASP A 70 7.04 6.97 -15.67
C ASP A 70 6.67 7.36 -17.11
N GLU A 71 6.88 6.47 -18.09
CA GLU A 71 6.44 6.65 -19.49
C GLU A 71 4.93 6.85 -19.60
N LEU A 72 4.17 6.10 -18.80
CA LEU A 72 2.70 6.09 -18.82
C LEU A 72 2.08 7.04 -17.79
N SER A 73 2.87 7.92 -17.15
CA SER A 73 2.45 8.79 -16.05
C SER A 73 1.28 9.74 -16.35
N TYR A 74 0.95 9.95 -17.62
CA TYR A 74 -0.25 10.67 -18.06
C TYR A 74 -1.56 9.86 -17.92
N ILE A 75 -1.45 8.55 -17.67
CA ILE A 75 -2.57 7.63 -17.44
C ILE A 75 -2.85 7.58 -15.93
N SER A 76 -4.07 7.93 -15.55
CA SER A 76 -4.46 8.05 -14.14
C SER A 76 -4.91 6.73 -13.48
N ASN A 77 -4.94 5.61 -14.21
CA ASN A 77 -5.47 4.34 -13.70
C ASN A 77 -4.35 3.35 -13.33
N PRO A 78 -4.18 3.01 -12.03
CA PRO A 78 -3.23 2.01 -11.55
C PRO A 78 -3.30 0.66 -12.27
N HIS A 79 -4.50 0.22 -12.66
CA HIS A 79 -4.71 -1.06 -13.32
C HIS A 79 -4.05 -1.13 -14.69
N THR A 80 -3.88 -0.01 -15.39
CA THR A 80 -3.20 0.01 -16.69
C THR A 80 -1.73 -0.34 -16.56
N TYR A 81 -1.06 0.08 -15.48
CA TYR A 81 0.32 -0.33 -15.22
C TYR A 81 0.42 -1.84 -14.98
N MET A 82 -0.60 -2.44 -14.36
CA MET A 82 -0.67 -3.88 -14.12
C MET A 82 -0.96 -4.70 -15.38
N GLU A 83 -1.34 -4.07 -16.49
CA GLU A 83 -1.54 -4.75 -17.79
C GLU A 83 -0.28 -4.74 -18.66
N THR A 84 0.76 -4.00 -18.25
CA THR A 84 2.01 -3.88 -19.00
C THR A 84 2.81 -5.19 -19.02
N GLU A 85 3.54 -5.44 -20.11
CA GLU A 85 4.43 -6.59 -20.23
C GLU A 85 5.51 -6.56 -19.13
N GLU A 86 6.00 -5.37 -18.79
CA GLU A 86 7.01 -5.14 -17.76
C GLU A 86 6.49 -5.55 -16.37
N TYR A 87 5.24 -5.22 -16.05
CA TYR A 87 4.63 -5.69 -14.81
C TYR A 87 4.43 -7.20 -14.81
N GLN A 88 3.91 -7.77 -15.90
CA GLN A 88 3.66 -9.20 -15.98
C GLN A 88 4.96 -10.01 -15.87
N ASP A 89 6.04 -9.56 -16.51
CA ASP A 89 7.39 -10.15 -16.40
C ASP A 89 7.95 -10.03 -14.96
N PHE A 90 7.75 -8.89 -14.31
CA PHE A 90 8.11 -8.71 -12.90
C PHE A 90 7.32 -9.65 -11.98
N LYS A 91 6.00 -9.70 -12.13
CA LYS A 91 5.09 -10.55 -11.36
C LYS A 91 5.44 -12.03 -11.54
N GLU A 92 5.60 -12.50 -12.77
CA GLU A 92 5.96 -13.88 -13.07
C GLU A 92 7.26 -14.27 -12.38
N PHE A 93 8.29 -13.41 -12.43
CA PHE A 93 9.54 -13.66 -11.75
C PHE A 93 9.37 -13.78 -10.23
N VAL A 94 8.59 -12.90 -9.60
CA VAL A 94 8.31 -12.95 -8.16
C VAL A 94 7.57 -14.23 -7.78
N LEU A 95 6.59 -14.66 -8.58
CA LEU A 95 5.75 -15.83 -8.29
C LEU A 95 6.42 -17.17 -8.56
N SER A 96 7.32 -17.24 -9.54
CA SER A 96 8.00 -18.49 -9.96
C SER A 96 9.30 -18.78 -9.20
N SER A 97 9.81 -17.81 -8.45
CA SER A 97 11.09 -17.89 -7.75
C SER A 97 10.92 -18.23 -6.26
N SER A 98 11.96 -18.01 -5.45
CA SER A 98 11.92 -18.25 -4.00
C SER A 98 10.85 -17.40 -3.31
N PRO A 99 10.09 -17.97 -2.35
CA PRO A 99 9.15 -17.21 -1.50
C PRO A 99 9.79 -16.03 -0.76
N ASN A 100 11.12 -16.09 -0.52
CA ASN A 100 11.87 -15.01 0.11
C ASN A 100 11.91 -13.71 -0.71
N LEU A 101 11.58 -13.76 -2.01
CA LEU A 101 11.41 -12.54 -2.81
C LEU A 101 10.27 -11.64 -2.29
N SER A 102 9.30 -12.21 -1.57
CA SER A 102 8.22 -11.44 -0.92
C SER A 102 8.79 -10.32 -0.03
N TYR A 103 9.89 -10.57 0.68
CA TYR A 103 10.54 -9.55 1.51
C TYR A 103 11.06 -8.35 0.69
N LEU A 104 11.49 -8.57 -0.56
CA LEU A 104 11.89 -7.47 -1.45
C LEU A 104 10.67 -6.66 -1.94
N VAL A 105 9.54 -7.31 -2.20
CA VAL A 105 8.27 -6.63 -2.54
C VAL A 105 7.82 -5.75 -1.39
N MET A 106 7.82 -6.28 -0.17
CA MET A 106 7.51 -5.53 1.06
C MET A 106 8.44 -4.33 1.24
N ASP A 107 9.74 -4.50 0.99
CA ASP A 107 10.71 -3.40 1.05
C ASP A 107 10.41 -2.29 0.04
N LYS A 108 10.09 -2.64 -1.21
CA LYS A 108 9.72 -1.65 -2.24
C LYS A 108 8.42 -0.92 -1.89
N PHE A 109 7.43 -1.63 -1.37
CA PHE A 109 6.19 -1.03 -0.87
C PHE A 109 6.45 0.00 0.23
N LEU A 110 7.24 -0.36 1.23
CA LEU A 110 7.56 0.53 2.36
C LEU A 110 8.39 1.75 1.97
N LYS A 111 9.22 1.63 0.94
CA LYS A 111 10.00 2.76 0.39
C LYS A 111 9.13 3.77 -0.37
N GLY A 112 7.90 3.40 -0.75
CA GLY A 112 6.93 4.33 -1.31
C GLY A 112 7.34 4.96 -2.65
N GLY A 113 8.21 4.30 -3.43
CA GLY A 113 8.70 4.85 -4.71
C GLY A 113 7.62 4.99 -5.79
N ILE A 114 6.48 4.29 -5.64
CA ILE A 114 5.34 4.34 -6.57
C ILE A 114 4.07 4.56 -5.74
N GLY A 115 3.30 5.60 -6.06
CA GLY A 115 2.11 6.00 -5.28
C GLY A 115 0.99 4.96 -5.23
N PHE A 116 0.92 4.08 -6.22
CA PHE A 116 -0.07 3.00 -6.32
C PHE A 116 0.51 1.61 -5.98
N PHE A 117 1.65 1.54 -5.29
CA PHE A 117 2.27 0.24 -5.01
C PHE A 117 1.43 -0.67 -4.10
N SER A 118 0.40 -0.14 -3.40
CA SER A 118 -0.62 -0.91 -2.68
C SER A 118 -1.36 -1.91 -3.59
N TYR A 119 -1.65 -1.53 -4.84
CA TYR A 119 -2.28 -2.40 -5.83
C TYR A 119 -1.35 -3.56 -6.22
N ILE A 120 -0.06 -3.25 -6.39
CA ILE A 120 0.97 -4.20 -6.78
C ILE A 120 1.22 -5.23 -5.68
N ILE A 121 1.44 -4.77 -4.45
CA ILE A 121 1.68 -5.67 -3.32
C ILE A 121 0.45 -6.56 -3.03
N ASN A 122 -0.76 -6.02 -3.17
CA ASN A 122 -2.00 -6.78 -3.05
C ASN A 122 -2.10 -7.88 -4.12
N ASP A 123 -1.93 -7.54 -5.40
CA ASP A 123 -2.01 -8.51 -6.50
C ASP A 123 -0.97 -9.63 -6.38
N ILE A 124 0.26 -9.31 -6.01
CA ILE A 124 1.31 -10.31 -5.75
C ILE A 124 0.93 -11.22 -4.57
N LEU A 125 0.40 -10.66 -3.48
CA LEU A 125 -0.03 -11.46 -2.33
C LEU A 125 -1.18 -12.41 -2.71
N MET A 126 -2.21 -11.89 -3.37
CA MET A 126 -3.37 -12.67 -3.84
C MET A 126 -2.95 -13.81 -4.76
N ALA A 127 -2.00 -13.56 -5.66
CA ALA A 127 -1.52 -14.57 -6.61
C ALA A 127 -0.61 -15.63 -5.95
N SER A 128 0.16 -15.26 -4.93
CA SER A 128 1.13 -16.17 -4.30
C SER A 128 0.58 -16.94 -3.09
N LYS A 129 -0.25 -16.29 -2.26
CA LYS A 129 -0.70 -16.80 -0.96
C LYS A 129 -2.13 -16.31 -0.64
N PRO A 130 -3.15 -16.79 -1.36
CA PRO A 130 -4.54 -16.33 -1.20
C PRO A 130 -5.07 -16.50 0.24
N ALA A 131 -4.67 -17.57 0.95
CA ALA A 131 -5.10 -17.77 2.34
C ALA A 131 -4.60 -16.68 3.31
N ILE A 132 -3.42 -16.07 3.04
CA ILE A 132 -2.90 -14.95 3.84
C ILE A 132 -3.74 -13.70 3.55
N ALA A 133 -4.07 -13.47 2.28
CA ALA A 133 -4.94 -12.37 1.89
C ALA A 133 -6.34 -12.46 2.51
N ASP A 134 -6.92 -13.67 2.58
CA ASP A 134 -8.17 -13.93 3.28
C ASP A 134 -8.04 -13.61 4.78
N GLN A 135 -6.96 -14.05 5.43
CA GLN A 135 -6.70 -13.76 6.84
C GLN A 135 -6.59 -12.25 7.11
N ILE A 136 -5.89 -11.49 6.25
CA ILE A 136 -5.80 -10.03 6.37
C ILE A 136 -7.19 -9.41 6.23
N SER A 137 -7.95 -9.81 5.21
CA SER A 137 -9.31 -9.33 4.96
C SER A 137 -10.24 -9.63 6.13
N GLU A 138 -10.11 -10.79 6.76
CA GLU A 138 -10.91 -11.18 7.92
C GLU A 138 -10.58 -10.36 9.18
N GLN A 139 -9.31 -10.01 9.39
CA GLN A 139 -8.91 -9.20 10.54
C GLN A 139 -9.29 -7.73 10.36
N ILE A 140 -9.36 -7.26 9.12
CA ILE A 140 -9.66 -5.87 8.76
C ILE A 140 -11.15 -5.68 8.42
N LYS A 141 -12.02 -6.65 8.77
CA LYS A 141 -13.48 -6.75 8.51
C LYS A 141 -14.35 -5.48 8.60
N ALA A 142 -13.81 -4.35 9.08
CA ALA A 142 -14.48 -3.07 9.21
C ALA A 142 -14.05 -1.97 8.21
N ALA A 143 -13.02 -2.14 7.36
CA ALA A 143 -12.32 -0.98 6.79
C ALA A 143 -12.11 -0.88 5.25
N GLY A 144 -12.69 -1.76 4.43
CA GLY A 144 -12.67 -1.59 2.97
C GLY A 144 -12.05 -2.77 2.20
N THR A 145 -11.52 -2.50 1.00
CA THR A 145 -10.87 -3.52 0.15
C THR A 145 -9.51 -3.95 0.72
N LEU A 146 -8.99 -5.11 0.31
CA LEU A 146 -7.66 -5.57 0.72
C LEU A 146 -6.55 -4.62 0.24
N GLU A 147 -6.75 -3.97 -0.90
CA GLU A 147 -5.85 -2.92 -1.40
C GLU A 147 -5.81 -1.71 -0.47
N GLU A 148 -6.98 -1.20 -0.08
CA GLU A 148 -7.11 -0.11 0.90
C GLU A 148 -6.48 -0.51 2.23
N SER A 149 -6.57 -1.79 2.60
CA SER A 149 -5.97 -2.32 3.82
C SER A 149 -4.44 -2.18 3.84
N PHE A 150 -3.75 -2.41 2.71
CA PHE A 150 -2.31 -2.15 2.63
C PHE A 150 -1.98 -0.67 2.78
N PHE A 151 -2.84 0.21 2.28
CA PHE A 151 -2.64 1.65 2.37
C PHE A 151 -2.90 2.20 3.78
N VAL A 152 -3.97 1.74 4.43
CA VAL A 152 -4.44 2.23 5.74
C VAL A 152 -3.79 1.49 6.91
N TYR A 153 -3.56 0.18 6.79
CA TYR A 153 -2.99 -0.68 7.83
C TYR A 153 -1.75 -1.46 7.38
N PRO A 154 -0.72 -0.79 6.81
CA PRO A 154 0.49 -1.45 6.31
C PRO A 154 1.18 -2.31 7.36
N GLN A 155 1.18 -1.89 8.64
CA GLN A 155 1.72 -2.69 9.75
C GLN A 155 1.05 -4.06 9.85
N LEU A 156 -0.28 -4.09 9.96
CA LEU A 156 -1.03 -5.33 10.18
C LEU A 156 -0.91 -6.28 8.98
N CYS A 157 -1.06 -5.75 7.76
CA CYS A 157 -0.96 -6.55 6.54
C CYS A 157 0.41 -7.22 6.41
N LEU A 158 1.48 -6.47 6.69
CA LEU A 158 2.85 -6.95 6.57
C LEU A 158 3.23 -7.87 7.73
N ASP A 159 2.79 -7.63 8.96
CA ASP A 159 3.03 -8.55 10.09
C ASP A 159 2.45 -9.94 9.77
N ILE A 160 1.18 -10.00 9.35
CA ILE A 160 0.52 -11.27 9.01
C ILE A 160 1.28 -12.01 7.91
N TRP A 161 1.73 -11.30 6.88
CA TRP A 161 2.46 -11.92 5.79
C TRP A 161 3.87 -12.37 6.22
N VAL A 162 4.60 -11.55 6.99
CA VAL A 162 5.92 -11.93 7.51
C VAL A 162 5.82 -13.13 8.45
N ASP A 163 4.86 -13.15 9.38
CA ASP A 163 4.60 -14.29 10.26
C ASP A 163 4.34 -15.57 9.45
N ALA A 164 3.57 -15.48 8.38
CA ALA A 164 3.29 -16.62 7.51
C ALA A 164 4.49 -17.07 6.67
N LEU A 165 5.47 -16.20 6.37
CA LEU A 165 6.73 -16.59 5.72
C LEU A 165 7.70 -17.25 6.69
N GLU A 166 7.72 -16.81 7.95
CA GLU A 166 8.61 -17.36 8.98
C GLU A 166 8.15 -18.73 9.50
N ASN A 167 6.86 -19.05 9.37
CA ASN A 167 6.26 -20.31 9.83
C ASN A 167 6.01 -21.34 8.70
N GLN A 168 6.70 -21.20 7.56
CA GLN A 168 6.61 -22.10 6.39
C GLN A 168 7.50 -23.34 6.47
#